data_AF-A0A7V8BJV5-F1
#
_entry.id   AF-A0A7V8BJV5-F1
#
_cell.length_a   1.000
_cell.length_b   1.000
_cell.length_c   1.000
_cell.angle_alpha   90.00
_cell.angle_beta   90.00
_cell.angle_gamma   90.00
#
_symmetry.space_group_name_H-M   'P 1'
#
loop_
_entity.id
_entity.type
_entity.pdbx_description
1 polymer ?
#
loop_
_entity_poly.entity_id
_entity_poly.type
_entity_poly.pdbx_seq_one_letter_code
_entity_poly.pdbx_strand_id
1 'polypeptide(L)'
;MNLRHALTLVLFASMLPFSAHAVQRAYVSAVSGNDTNTATGCAATAPCRWFAGAITVVDPGGEIVAMDTGAYGALTITKSISIVAAPGVYAGISVFGGNGITIATAGINVALRGLTINSMGASTHGIHMTNGAKLTIEHCVISNFSSSSYAGLFVTNGAKVGVAHSTFRDNFDGMVFSKGAIASIADSVLAGNTNYGVWVTDTYGSASEITTVDVARSVIYGSSVGVNVFNTTAGRTSRAFVSDSSIFGNYSGVQAYASAGTGHATASHNRIHGNGFGLSASDVSGHLIATGNTVTKNFYGLSQSGTAVFESAADNVVRDNATANSDGTITPFAKM
;
A
#
# COMPACT_ATOMS: atom_id res chain seq x y z
N MET A 1 -25.69 -77.91 32.46
CA MET A 1 -26.12 -76.76 31.62
C MET A 1 -24.87 -75.94 31.36
N ASN A 2 -24.21 -76.16 30.21
CA ASN A 2 -22.86 -75.64 29.93
C ASN A 2 -22.95 -74.27 29.25
N LEU A 3 -22.63 -73.20 29.97
CA LEU A 3 -22.61 -71.84 29.43
C LEU A 3 -21.19 -71.48 28.97
N ARG A 4 -20.94 -71.59 27.65
CA ARG A 4 -19.72 -71.11 27.00
C ARG A 4 -19.80 -69.58 26.85
N HIS A 5 -18.97 -68.85 27.59
CA HIS A 5 -18.84 -67.40 27.44
C HIS A 5 -17.83 -67.09 26.32
N ALA A 6 -18.32 -66.55 25.22
CA ALA A 6 -17.50 -65.99 24.16
C ALA A 6 -16.98 -64.61 24.60
N LEU A 7 -15.66 -64.48 24.73
CA LEU A 7 -15.00 -63.22 25.08
C LEU A 7 -14.75 -62.43 23.79
N THR A 8 -15.63 -61.47 23.48
CA THR A 8 -15.48 -60.55 22.35
C THR A 8 -14.48 -59.46 22.73
N LEU A 9 -13.30 -59.49 22.12
CA LEU A 9 -12.26 -58.47 22.29
C LEU A 9 -12.65 -57.21 21.48
N VAL A 10 -13.21 -56.20 22.16
CA VAL A 10 -13.50 -54.90 21.56
C VAL A 10 -12.20 -54.12 21.43
N LEU A 11 -11.68 -53.99 20.21
CA LEU A 11 -10.52 -53.17 19.88
C LEU A 11 -10.93 -51.69 19.97
N PHE A 12 -10.68 -51.05 21.12
CA PHE A 12 -10.89 -49.61 21.31
C PHE A 12 -9.79 -48.86 20.54
N ALA A 13 -10.06 -48.47 19.30
CA ALA A 13 -9.18 -47.59 18.53
C ALA A 13 -9.19 -46.20 19.20
N SER A 14 -8.15 -45.90 19.97
CA SER A 14 -7.95 -44.59 20.57
C SER A 14 -7.71 -43.56 19.46
N MET A 15 -8.76 -42.85 19.05
CA MET A 15 -8.62 -41.61 18.29
C MET A 15 -7.98 -40.58 19.21
N LEU A 16 -6.64 -40.51 19.18
CA LEU A 16 -5.91 -39.40 19.80
C LEU A 16 -6.40 -38.11 19.11
N PRO A 17 -6.88 -37.11 19.85
CA PRO A 17 -7.21 -35.83 19.26
C PRO A 17 -5.92 -35.26 18.68
N PHE A 18 -5.88 -35.13 17.34
CA PHE A 18 -4.87 -34.31 16.67
C PHE A 18 -5.06 -32.90 17.24
N SER A 19 -4.18 -32.52 18.16
CA SER A 19 -4.08 -31.13 18.57
C SER A 19 -3.69 -30.37 17.30
N ALA A 20 -4.56 -29.46 16.85
CA ALA A 20 -4.20 -28.48 15.85
C ALA A 20 -3.06 -27.65 16.46
N HIS A 21 -1.83 -28.10 16.24
CA HIS A 21 -0.65 -27.39 16.69
C HIS A 21 -0.55 -26.15 15.82
N ALA A 22 -1.10 -25.06 16.35
CA ALA A 22 -0.75 -23.76 15.87
C ALA A 22 0.75 -23.57 16.12
N VAL A 23 1.47 -23.15 15.08
CA VAL A 23 2.92 -23.02 15.08
C VAL A 23 3.33 -21.56 14.95
N GLN A 24 4.41 -21.19 15.63
CA GLN A 24 4.99 -19.85 15.52
C GLN A 24 5.48 -19.55 14.10
N ARG A 25 5.96 -20.57 13.38
CA ARG A 25 6.44 -20.44 12.00
C ARG A 25 5.96 -21.61 11.14
N ALA A 26 5.27 -21.27 10.05
CA ALA A 26 4.88 -22.19 9.00
C ALA A 26 5.68 -21.89 7.72
N TYR A 27 5.81 -22.89 6.85
CA TYR A 27 6.59 -22.78 5.62
C TYR A 27 5.74 -23.16 4.41
N VAL A 28 5.97 -22.46 3.29
CA VAL A 28 5.41 -22.81 1.99
C VAL A 28 6.50 -23.04 0.95
N SER A 29 6.23 -23.96 0.03
CA SER A 29 7.12 -24.35 -1.06
C SER A 29 6.32 -24.67 -2.31
N ALA A 30 6.68 -24.04 -3.43
CA ALA A 30 6.13 -24.37 -4.74
C ALA A 30 6.73 -25.65 -5.32
N VAL A 31 7.89 -26.09 -4.83
CA VAL A 31 8.59 -27.28 -5.35
C VAL A 31 8.15 -28.56 -4.64
N SER A 32 8.12 -28.57 -3.30
CA SER A 32 7.85 -29.76 -2.48
C SER A 32 6.64 -29.63 -1.56
N GLY A 33 5.96 -28.47 -1.57
CA GLY A 33 4.84 -28.20 -0.68
C GLY A 33 3.59 -29.01 -1.02
N ASN A 34 2.89 -29.44 0.04
CA ASN A 34 1.59 -30.10 -0.02
C ASN A 34 0.72 -29.62 1.16
N ASP A 35 -0.49 -29.17 0.90
CA ASP A 35 -1.39 -28.64 1.94
C ASP A 35 -1.91 -29.72 2.90
N THR A 36 -1.73 -31.01 2.60
CA THR A 36 -1.93 -32.08 3.61
C THR A 36 -0.97 -31.94 4.79
N ASN A 37 0.16 -31.25 4.61
CA ASN A 37 1.13 -30.98 5.68
C ASN A 37 0.64 -29.97 6.72
N THR A 38 -0.56 -29.39 6.54
CA THR A 38 -1.27 -28.68 7.61
C THR A 38 -1.49 -29.59 8.82
N ALA A 39 -1.67 -30.90 8.62
CA ALA A 39 -1.76 -31.88 9.72
C ALA A 39 -0.50 -31.90 10.61
N THR A 40 0.65 -31.44 10.09
CA THR A 40 1.93 -31.37 10.79
C THR A 40 2.44 -29.92 10.93
N GLY A 41 1.55 -28.93 10.82
CA GLY A 41 1.89 -27.51 11.02
C GLY A 41 2.73 -26.87 9.91
N CYS A 42 2.79 -27.44 8.70
CA CYS A 42 3.59 -26.92 7.58
C CYS A 42 5.07 -26.68 7.96
N ALA A 43 5.71 -27.66 8.61
CA ALA A 43 7.12 -27.58 9.02
C ALA A 43 8.07 -27.42 7.82
N ALA A 44 9.31 -26.94 8.02
CA ALA A 44 10.26 -26.73 6.94
C ALA A 44 10.59 -28.00 6.12
N THR A 45 10.53 -29.18 6.74
CA THR A 45 10.73 -30.49 6.08
C THR A 45 9.45 -31.05 5.45
N ALA A 46 8.30 -30.46 5.76
CA ALA A 46 6.99 -30.81 5.22
C ALA A 46 6.18 -29.51 5.00
N PRO A 47 6.60 -28.63 4.06
CA PRO A 47 5.97 -27.34 3.87
C PRO A 47 4.59 -27.48 3.23
N CYS A 48 3.74 -26.47 3.41
CA CYS A 48 2.48 -26.37 2.68
C CYS A 48 2.70 -25.85 1.26
N ARG A 49 1.73 -26.07 0.36
CA ARG A 49 1.84 -25.59 -1.03
C ARG A 49 1.47 -24.12 -1.13
N TRP A 50 0.37 -23.74 -0.49
CA TRP A 50 -0.22 -22.41 -0.64
C TRP A 50 -0.16 -21.64 0.68
N PHE A 51 -0.10 -20.30 0.60
CA PHE A 51 -0.24 -19.46 1.79
C PHE A 51 -1.59 -19.72 2.50
N ALA A 52 -2.63 -20.01 1.72
CA ALA A 52 -3.96 -20.36 2.23
C ALA A 52 -3.96 -21.64 3.11
N GLY A 53 -3.08 -22.60 2.85
CA GLY A 53 -2.89 -23.75 3.73
C GLY A 53 -2.15 -23.34 5.01
N ALA A 54 -0.99 -22.70 4.88
CA ALA A 54 -0.14 -22.32 6.00
C ALA A 54 -0.81 -21.36 7.00
N ILE A 55 -1.67 -20.45 6.54
CA ILE A 55 -2.36 -19.50 7.43
C ILE A 55 -3.33 -20.19 8.40
N THR A 56 -3.81 -21.39 8.08
CA THR A 56 -4.73 -22.13 8.96
C THR A 56 -4.03 -22.67 10.21
N VAL A 57 -2.72 -22.92 10.12
CA VAL A 57 -1.91 -23.55 11.18
C VAL A 57 -0.89 -22.61 11.83
N VAL A 58 -0.67 -21.41 11.30
CA VAL A 58 0.20 -20.42 11.96
C VAL A 58 -0.54 -19.74 13.12
N ASP A 59 0.17 -19.53 14.23
CA ASP A 59 -0.32 -18.76 15.39
C ASP A 59 -0.59 -17.29 15.03
N PRO A 60 -1.56 -16.63 15.71
CA PRO A 60 -1.61 -15.17 15.73
C PRO A 60 -0.28 -14.59 16.25
N GLY A 61 0.32 -13.68 15.48
CA GLY A 61 1.66 -13.14 15.70
C GLY A 61 2.78 -13.98 15.06
N GLY A 62 2.46 -15.10 14.42
CA GLY A 62 3.40 -15.98 13.76
C GLY A 62 3.85 -15.51 12.37
N GLU A 63 4.68 -16.34 11.73
CA GLU A 63 5.31 -16.06 10.45
C GLU A 63 5.08 -17.20 9.45
N ILE A 64 4.78 -16.85 8.19
CA ILE A 64 4.76 -17.77 7.06
C ILE A 64 5.93 -17.43 6.14
N VAL A 65 6.79 -18.42 5.87
CA VAL A 65 7.99 -18.25 5.04
C VAL A 65 7.84 -18.99 3.72
N ALA A 66 7.94 -18.27 2.59
CA ALA A 66 8.10 -18.87 1.28
C ALA A 66 9.56 -19.26 1.05
N MET A 67 9.81 -20.57 0.93
CA MET A 67 11.16 -21.16 0.92
C MET A 67 11.79 -21.21 -0.48
N ASP A 68 10.98 -21.19 -1.53
CA ASP A 68 11.48 -21.31 -2.91
C ASP A 68 10.68 -20.45 -3.89
N THR A 69 11.25 -20.26 -5.08
CA THR A 69 10.64 -19.47 -6.13
C THR A 69 9.39 -20.15 -6.67
N GLY A 70 8.27 -19.42 -6.69
CA GLY A 70 7.03 -19.92 -7.29
C GLY A 70 5.82 -19.03 -7.04
N ALA A 71 4.66 -19.52 -7.44
CA ALA A 71 3.38 -18.87 -7.20
C ALA A 71 2.70 -19.46 -5.95
N TYR A 72 2.18 -18.58 -5.09
CA TYR A 72 1.64 -18.91 -3.77
C TYR A 72 0.18 -18.48 -3.54
N GLY A 73 -0.46 -17.96 -4.59
CA GLY A 73 -1.89 -17.70 -4.63
C GLY A 73 -2.34 -16.48 -3.82
N ALA A 74 -3.51 -15.96 -4.17
CA ALA A 74 -4.17 -14.90 -3.42
C ALA A 74 -4.61 -15.39 -2.03
N LEU A 75 -4.71 -14.49 -1.04
CA LEU A 75 -5.11 -14.88 0.30
C LEU A 75 -5.86 -13.79 1.09
N THR A 76 -6.64 -14.23 2.06
CA THR A 76 -7.29 -13.35 3.05
C THR A 76 -6.61 -13.53 4.40
N ILE A 77 -6.12 -12.43 4.96
CA ILE A 77 -5.43 -12.41 6.26
C ILE A 77 -6.43 -12.02 7.33
N THR A 78 -6.70 -12.95 8.24
CA THR A 78 -7.70 -12.77 9.31
C THR A 78 -7.11 -12.66 10.72
N LYS A 79 -5.80 -12.84 10.86
CA LYS A 79 -5.06 -12.77 12.13
C LYS A 79 -3.73 -12.05 11.92
N SER A 80 -3.14 -11.51 12.98
CA SER A 80 -1.84 -10.85 12.89
C SER A 80 -0.79 -11.87 12.44
N ILE A 81 -0.06 -11.61 11.35
CA ILE A 81 1.01 -12.50 10.86
C ILE A 81 2.03 -11.70 10.05
N SER A 82 3.21 -12.30 9.87
CA SER A 82 4.16 -11.90 8.84
C SER A 82 4.17 -12.92 7.70
N ILE A 83 4.17 -12.45 6.44
CA ILE A 83 4.39 -13.30 5.27
C ILE A 83 5.67 -12.81 4.59
N VAL A 84 6.63 -13.72 4.43
CA VAL A 84 8.00 -13.37 4.07
C VAL A 84 8.49 -14.31 2.97
N ALA A 85 9.05 -13.74 1.89
CA ALA A 85 9.90 -14.48 0.98
C ALA A 85 11.31 -14.63 1.58
N ALA A 86 11.87 -15.84 1.55
CA ALA A 86 13.28 -16.01 1.90
C ALA A 86 14.17 -15.15 0.95
N PRO A 87 15.35 -14.68 1.40
CA PRO A 87 16.22 -13.89 0.54
C PRO A 87 16.54 -14.59 -0.79
N GLY A 88 16.37 -13.88 -1.91
CA GLY A 88 16.59 -14.42 -3.26
C GLY A 88 15.44 -15.25 -3.83
N VAL A 89 14.36 -15.47 -3.06
CA VAL A 89 13.17 -16.18 -3.52
C VAL A 89 12.18 -15.22 -4.17
N TYR A 90 11.68 -15.60 -5.35
CA TYR A 90 10.52 -14.96 -5.96
C TYR A 90 9.23 -15.60 -5.42
N ALA A 91 8.56 -14.94 -4.48
CA ALA A 91 7.26 -15.36 -3.98
C ALA A 91 6.14 -14.58 -4.70
N GLY A 92 5.59 -15.20 -5.75
CA GLY A 92 4.59 -14.59 -6.63
C GLY A 92 3.15 -14.81 -6.19
N ILE A 93 2.32 -13.77 -6.32
CA ILE A 93 0.86 -13.81 -6.23
C ILE A 93 0.31 -13.26 -7.55
N SER A 94 -0.07 -14.17 -8.45
CA SER A 94 -0.74 -13.82 -9.70
C SER A 94 -2.24 -13.74 -9.50
N VAL A 95 -2.82 -12.59 -9.80
CA VAL A 95 -4.22 -12.27 -9.49
C VAL A 95 -5.05 -12.30 -10.76
N PHE A 96 -5.92 -13.30 -10.89
CA PHE A 96 -6.84 -13.44 -12.04
C PHE A 96 -8.23 -12.85 -11.78
N GLY A 97 -8.60 -12.69 -10.50
CA GLY A 97 -9.87 -12.13 -10.04
C GLY A 97 -9.91 -12.04 -8.52
N GLY A 98 -10.69 -11.10 -7.98
CA GLY A 98 -10.64 -10.75 -6.54
C GLY A 98 -9.29 -10.16 -6.11
N ASN A 99 -9.20 -9.59 -4.90
CA ASN A 99 -7.94 -8.94 -4.49
C ASN A 99 -6.81 -9.96 -4.33
N GLY A 100 -5.57 -9.56 -4.59
CA GLY A 100 -4.39 -10.41 -4.33
C GLY A 100 -4.23 -10.75 -2.86
N ILE A 101 -4.27 -9.74 -2.00
CA ILE A 101 -4.31 -9.90 -0.55
C ILE A 101 -5.46 -9.07 0.01
N THR A 102 -6.31 -9.69 0.83
CA THR A 102 -7.36 -9.00 1.58
C THR A 102 -7.04 -9.00 3.07
N ILE A 103 -7.14 -7.83 3.73
CA ILE A 103 -6.99 -7.68 5.18
C ILE A 103 -8.28 -7.04 5.70
N ALA A 104 -9.10 -7.83 6.38
CA ALA A 104 -10.48 -7.45 6.72
C ALA A 104 -10.82 -7.61 8.20
N THR A 105 -9.89 -8.04 9.05
CA THR A 105 -10.11 -8.19 10.49
C THR A 105 -9.64 -6.95 11.25
N ALA A 106 -10.45 -6.46 12.18
CA ALA A 106 -10.07 -5.34 13.04
C ALA A 106 -8.93 -5.70 13.99
N GLY A 107 -8.09 -4.72 14.33
CA GLY A 107 -7.08 -4.87 15.39
C GLY A 107 -5.85 -5.72 15.04
N ILE A 108 -5.77 -6.31 13.85
CA ILE A 108 -4.64 -7.16 13.46
C ILE A 108 -3.47 -6.35 12.89
N ASN A 109 -2.26 -6.90 13.06
CA ASN A 109 -1.02 -6.34 12.54
C ASN A 109 -0.44 -7.30 11.48
N VAL A 110 -0.24 -6.81 10.27
CA VAL A 110 0.23 -7.61 9.14
C VAL A 110 1.56 -7.05 8.63
N ALA A 111 2.53 -7.93 8.36
CA ALA A 111 3.75 -7.59 7.66
C ALA A 111 3.91 -8.45 6.39
N LEU A 112 4.21 -7.80 5.27
CA LEU A 112 4.45 -8.42 3.97
C LEU A 112 5.85 -8.05 3.52
N ARG A 113 6.70 -9.06 3.25
CA ARG A 113 8.09 -8.82 2.86
C ARG A 113 8.53 -9.67 1.67
N GLY A 114 9.11 -9.03 0.66
CA GLY A 114 9.71 -9.72 -0.48
C GLY A 114 8.70 -10.34 -1.45
N LEU A 115 7.43 -9.93 -1.40
CA LEU A 115 6.37 -10.50 -2.24
C LEU A 115 6.27 -9.77 -3.58
N THR A 116 6.02 -10.53 -4.65
CA THR A 116 5.61 -9.95 -5.94
C THR A 116 4.13 -10.23 -6.17
N ILE A 117 3.32 -9.19 -6.27
CA ILE A 117 1.87 -9.28 -6.48
C ILE A 117 1.56 -8.60 -7.81
N ASN A 118 0.99 -9.34 -8.75
CA ASN A 118 0.73 -8.83 -10.08
C ASN A 118 -0.65 -9.23 -10.60
N SER A 119 -1.33 -8.29 -11.25
CA SER A 119 -2.57 -8.60 -11.96
C SER A 119 -2.29 -9.40 -13.23
N MET A 120 -3.20 -10.33 -13.54
CA MET A 120 -3.28 -11.10 -14.78
C MET A 120 -4.62 -10.82 -15.48
N GLY A 121 -5.07 -9.56 -15.45
CA GLY A 121 -6.36 -9.11 -15.98
C GLY A 121 -7.45 -8.94 -14.92
N ALA A 122 -7.09 -8.91 -13.64
CA ALA A 122 -8.04 -8.71 -12.56
C ALA A 122 -8.51 -7.25 -12.48
N SER A 123 -9.83 -7.06 -12.38
CA SER A 123 -10.48 -5.77 -12.14
C SER A 123 -10.72 -5.58 -10.64
N THR A 124 -9.64 -5.39 -9.90
CA THR A 124 -9.61 -5.40 -8.42
C THR A 124 -8.26 -4.88 -7.91
N HIS A 125 -8.01 -4.92 -6.60
CA HIS A 125 -6.80 -4.38 -5.99
C HIS A 125 -5.71 -5.44 -5.78
N GLY A 126 -4.45 -5.01 -5.74
CA GLY A 126 -3.34 -5.87 -5.34
C GLY A 126 -3.43 -6.25 -3.86
N ILE A 127 -3.47 -5.24 -3.00
CA ILE A 127 -3.70 -5.37 -1.57
C ILE A 127 -4.88 -4.48 -1.20
N HIS A 128 -5.91 -5.06 -0.57
CA HIS A 128 -7.05 -4.31 -0.06
C HIS A 128 -7.15 -4.47 1.46
N MET A 129 -6.88 -3.39 2.18
CA MET A 129 -7.02 -3.31 3.63
C MET A 129 -8.32 -2.58 3.97
N THR A 130 -9.37 -3.35 4.23
CA THR A 130 -10.68 -2.84 4.66
C THR A 130 -10.76 -2.68 6.17
N ASN A 131 -9.89 -3.37 6.91
CA ASN A 131 -9.76 -3.24 8.35
C ASN A 131 -8.36 -3.68 8.82
N GLY A 132 -8.06 -3.47 10.10
CA GLY A 132 -6.80 -3.82 10.74
C GLY A 132 -6.19 -2.64 11.47
N ALA A 133 -5.22 -2.91 12.34
CA ALA A 133 -4.52 -1.87 13.08
C ALA A 133 -3.26 -1.37 12.35
N LYS A 134 -2.49 -2.31 11.76
CA LYS A 134 -1.22 -2.00 11.12
C LYS A 134 -0.95 -2.87 9.90
N LEU A 135 -0.40 -2.27 8.84
CA LEU A 135 0.18 -2.95 7.69
C LEU A 135 1.61 -2.46 7.46
N THR A 136 2.56 -3.37 7.29
CA THR A 136 3.93 -3.08 6.87
C THR A 136 4.24 -3.81 5.57
N ILE A 137 4.74 -3.09 4.56
CA ILE A 137 5.10 -3.61 3.25
C ILE A 137 6.56 -3.26 3.00
N GLU A 138 7.41 -4.27 2.85
CA GLU A 138 8.85 -4.11 2.70
C GLU A 138 9.38 -4.93 1.53
N HIS A 139 10.18 -4.33 0.64
CA HIS A 139 10.80 -5.06 -0.47
C HIS A 139 9.78 -5.79 -1.37
N CYS A 140 8.57 -5.25 -1.50
CA CYS A 140 7.52 -5.85 -2.33
C CYS A 140 7.44 -5.17 -3.70
N VAL A 141 6.93 -5.91 -4.68
CA VAL A 141 6.58 -5.38 -6.01
C VAL A 141 5.08 -5.60 -6.23
N ILE A 142 4.34 -4.52 -6.43
CA ILE A 142 2.90 -4.55 -6.72
C ILE A 142 2.69 -3.92 -8.09
N SER A 143 2.14 -4.69 -9.05
CA SER A 143 2.09 -4.23 -10.44
C SER A 143 0.90 -4.67 -11.28
N ASN A 144 0.68 -3.94 -12.38
CA ASN A 144 -0.26 -4.25 -13.45
C ASN A 144 -1.75 -4.19 -13.08
N PHE A 145 -2.13 -3.62 -11.93
CA PHE A 145 -3.54 -3.42 -11.56
C PHE A 145 -4.14 -2.21 -12.30
N SER A 146 -4.15 -2.25 -13.64
CA SER A 146 -4.41 -1.11 -14.53
C SER A 146 -5.88 -0.83 -14.84
N SER A 147 -6.80 -1.72 -14.45
CA SER A 147 -8.23 -1.47 -14.59
C SER A 147 -8.64 -0.23 -13.79
N SER A 148 -9.51 0.61 -14.37
CA SER A 148 -9.97 1.85 -13.75
C SER A 148 -10.58 1.62 -12.38
N SER A 149 -10.35 2.55 -11.45
CA SER A 149 -10.86 2.55 -10.06
C SER A 149 -10.18 1.55 -9.12
N TYR A 150 -9.13 0.87 -9.57
CA TYR A 150 -8.39 -0.06 -8.72
C TYR A 150 -6.98 0.44 -8.42
N ALA A 151 -6.34 -0.23 -7.45
CA ALA A 151 -5.08 0.23 -6.92
C ALA A 151 -4.15 -0.94 -6.63
N GLY A 152 -2.84 -0.69 -6.67
CA GLY A 152 -1.85 -1.61 -6.11
C GLY A 152 -2.10 -1.85 -4.62
N LEU A 153 -2.23 -0.77 -3.84
CA LEU A 153 -2.65 -0.80 -2.44
C LEU A 153 -3.87 0.10 -2.23
N PHE A 154 -4.93 -0.43 -1.62
CA PHE A 154 -6.07 0.37 -1.19
C PHE A 154 -6.36 0.17 0.30
N VAL A 155 -6.36 1.28 1.05
CA VAL A 155 -6.66 1.33 2.48
C VAL A 155 -7.96 2.12 2.66
N THR A 156 -9.03 1.42 3.06
CA THR A 156 -10.41 1.95 3.10
C THR A 156 -10.96 2.14 4.52
N ASN A 157 -10.08 2.09 5.52
CA ASN A 157 -10.39 2.38 6.91
C ASN A 157 -9.15 2.90 7.66
N GLY A 158 -9.34 3.55 8.79
CA GLY A 158 -8.26 4.09 9.61
C GLY A 158 -7.30 3.01 10.09
N ALA A 159 -6.07 3.03 9.57
CA ALA A 159 -5.00 2.09 9.89
C ALA A 159 -3.63 2.79 9.83
N LYS A 160 -2.63 2.20 10.49
CA LYS A 160 -1.24 2.63 10.39
C LYS A 160 -0.53 1.83 9.30
N VAL A 161 -0.01 2.49 8.27
CA VAL A 161 0.63 1.80 7.14
C VAL A 161 2.08 2.26 6.97
N GLY A 162 3.00 1.31 6.87
CA GLY A 162 4.39 1.57 6.51
C GLY A 162 4.72 0.88 5.19
N VAL A 163 5.29 1.62 4.24
CA VAL A 163 5.78 1.08 2.98
C VAL A 163 7.23 1.49 2.81
N ALA A 164 8.14 0.53 2.68
CA ALA A 164 9.56 0.79 2.49
C ALA A 164 10.16 -0.09 1.39
N HIS A 165 11.12 0.46 0.64
CA HIS A 165 11.90 -0.29 -0.36
C HIS A 165 11.03 -1.07 -1.36
N SER A 166 9.85 -0.56 -1.68
CA SER A 166 8.86 -1.28 -2.48
C SER A 166 8.59 -0.57 -3.80
N THR A 167 8.13 -1.32 -4.79
CA THR A 167 7.78 -0.79 -6.11
C THR A 167 6.29 -0.96 -6.37
N PHE A 168 5.61 0.14 -6.71
CA PHE A 168 4.22 0.17 -7.13
C PHE A 168 4.16 0.72 -8.54
N ARG A 169 3.98 -0.15 -9.54
CA ARG A 169 4.09 0.25 -10.94
C ARG A 169 3.00 -0.27 -11.85
N ASP A 170 2.72 0.48 -12.91
CA ASP A 170 1.79 0.08 -13.97
C ASP A 170 0.37 -0.26 -13.43
N ASN A 171 -0.02 0.35 -12.31
CA ASN A 171 -1.36 0.23 -11.75
C ASN A 171 -2.23 1.40 -12.22
N PHE A 172 -3.54 1.36 -11.99
CA PHE A 172 -4.37 2.53 -12.20
C PHE A 172 -4.02 3.59 -11.15
N ASP A 173 -4.25 3.29 -9.87
CA ASP A 173 -3.64 4.02 -8.76
C ASP A 173 -2.52 3.17 -8.13
N GLY A 174 -1.39 3.79 -7.77
CA GLY A 174 -0.31 3.09 -7.06
C GLY A 174 -0.76 2.72 -5.65
N MET A 175 -1.03 3.74 -4.84
CA MET A 175 -1.51 3.59 -3.46
C MET A 175 -2.63 4.58 -3.15
N VAL A 176 -3.67 4.11 -2.47
CA VAL A 176 -4.82 4.93 -2.04
C VAL A 176 -5.01 4.80 -0.54
N PHE A 177 -5.07 5.94 0.15
CA PHE A 177 -5.29 6.03 1.60
C PHE A 177 -6.53 6.87 1.88
N SER A 178 -7.38 6.38 2.79
CA SER A 178 -8.62 7.07 3.16
C SER A 178 -9.13 6.76 4.56
N LYS A 179 -10.16 7.48 5.00
CA LYS A 179 -10.90 7.27 6.26
C LYS A 179 -10.00 7.31 7.50
N GLY A 180 -9.17 8.33 7.60
CA GLY A 180 -8.26 8.51 8.73
C GLY A 180 -7.02 7.62 8.72
N ALA A 181 -6.65 7.02 7.59
CA ALA A 181 -5.40 6.27 7.49
C ALA A 181 -4.18 7.16 7.74
N ILE A 182 -3.18 6.62 8.44
CA ILE A 182 -1.89 7.27 8.70
C ILE A 182 -0.81 6.41 8.04
N ALA A 183 -0.12 6.95 7.04
CA ALA A 183 0.87 6.20 6.28
C ALA A 183 2.24 6.87 6.23
N SER A 184 3.29 6.06 6.16
CA SER A 184 4.66 6.48 5.82
C SER A 184 5.16 5.64 4.65
N ILE A 185 5.61 6.31 3.60
CA ILE A 185 6.16 5.73 2.37
C ILE A 185 7.60 6.22 2.27
N ALA A 186 8.55 5.29 2.26
CA ALA A 186 9.96 5.62 2.27
C ALA A 186 10.73 4.79 1.23
N ASP A 187 11.74 5.41 0.60
CA ASP A 187 12.74 4.69 -0.21
C ASP A 187 12.09 3.78 -1.28
N SER A 188 10.98 4.22 -1.86
CA SER A 188 10.11 3.43 -2.72
C SER A 188 9.97 4.04 -4.11
N VAL A 189 9.52 3.22 -5.07
CA VAL A 189 9.34 3.64 -6.47
C VAL A 189 7.88 3.52 -6.84
N LEU A 190 7.29 4.62 -7.30
CA LEU A 190 5.94 4.66 -7.86
C LEU A 190 6.03 5.08 -9.32
N ALA A 191 5.82 4.12 -10.24
CA ALA A 191 6.19 4.29 -11.65
C ALA A 191 5.04 3.93 -12.60
N GLY A 192 4.69 4.83 -13.51
CA GLY A 192 3.73 4.52 -14.58
C GLY A 192 2.32 4.20 -14.08
N ASN A 193 1.93 4.66 -12.88
CA ASN A 193 0.57 4.42 -12.41
C ASN A 193 -0.37 5.38 -13.13
N THR A 194 -1.30 4.88 -13.95
CA THR A 194 -1.95 5.67 -15.01
C THR A 194 -2.73 6.88 -14.49
N ASN A 195 -3.22 6.82 -13.26
CA ASN A 195 -3.94 7.90 -12.60
C ASN A 195 -3.07 8.52 -11.50
N TYR A 196 -3.04 7.95 -10.30
CA TYR A 196 -2.26 8.51 -9.18
C TYR A 196 -1.09 7.62 -8.78
N GLY A 197 0.07 8.22 -8.46
CA GLY A 197 1.12 7.51 -7.74
C GLY A 197 0.67 7.22 -6.31
N VAL A 198 0.40 8.30 -5.57
CA VAL A 198 -0.21 8.27 -4.23
C VAL A 198 -1.47 9.13 -4.24
N TRP A 199 -2.59 8.55 -3.83
CA TRP A 199 -3.85 9.26 -3.62
C TRP A 199 -4.21 9.30 -2.14
N VAL A 200 -4.30 10.51 -1.60
CA VAL A 200 -4.67 10.76 -0.21
C VAL A 200 -6.02 11.44 -0.19
N THR A 201 -7.04 10.75 0.30
CA THR A 201 -8.40 11.28 0.27
C THR A 201 -9.22 10.89 1.48
N ASP A 202 -10.02 11.81 2.00
CA ASP A 202 -11.00 11.50 3.04
C ASP A 202 -12.45 11.66 2.57
N THR A 203 -12.68 11.68 1.25
CA THR A 203 -14.02 11.82 0.66
C THR A 203 -15.00 10.68 1.04
N TYR A 204 -14.55 9.68 1.81
CA TYR A 204 -15.38 8.58 2.30
C TYR A 204 -15.44 8.47 3.83
N GLY A 205 -14.72 9.33 4.57
CA GLY A 205 -14.59 9.23 6.04
C GLY A 205 -15.56 10.07 6.85
N SER A 206 -15.33 10.16 8.16
CA SER A 206 -16.03 11.08 9.05
C SER A 206 -15.29 12.42 9.17
N ALA A 207 -15.95 13.50 9.63
CA ALA A 207 -15.32 14.83 9.75
C ALA A 207 -14.18 14.86 10.79
N SER A 208 -14.17 13.91 11.73
CA SER A 208 -13.10 13.77 12.73
C SER A 208 -11.91 12.94 12.24
N GLU A 209 -12.04 12.25 11.10
CA GLU A 209 -10.95 11.50 10.48
C GLU A 209 -10.06 12.44 9.66
N ILE A 210 -8.76 12.28 9.83
CA ILE A 210 -7.74 12.97 9.04
C ILE A 210 -6.84 11.94 8.42
N THR A 211 -6.97 11.73 7.12
CA THR A 211 -6.03 10.90 6.37
C THR A 211 -4.71 11.65 6.19
N THR A 212 -3.61 11.07 6.66
CA THR A 212 -2.27 11.69 6.65
C THR A 212 -1.22 10.75 6.06
N VAL A 213 -0.46 11.22 5.08
CA VAL A 213 0.60 10.42 4.45
C VAL A 213 1.92 11.18 4.43
N ASP A 214 2.98 10.54 4.89
CA ASP A 214 4.36 10.99 4.72
C ASP A 214 5.01 10.22 3.57
N VAL A 215 5.62 10.92 2.62
CA VAL A 215 6.33 10.36 1.47
C VAL A 215 7.75 10.91 1.47
N ALA A 216 8.75 10.06 1.71
CA ALA A 216 10.14 10.47 1.81
C ALA A 216 11.06 9.64 0.90
N ARG A 217 12.12 10.28 0.38
CA ARG A 217 13.22 9.61 -0.35
C ARG A 217 12.75 8.66 -1.46
N SER A 218 11.66 9.02 -2.14
CA SER A 218 10.99 8.16 -3.10
C SER A 218 11.11 8.71 -4.51
N VAL A 219 10.90 7.84 -5.50
CA VAL A 219 10.92 8.19 -6.92
C VAL A 219 9.53 8.01 -7.50
N ILE A 220 8.93 9.08 -8.01
CA ILE A 220 7.54 9.09 -8.47
C ILE A 220 7.47 9.64 -9.90
N TYR A 221 7.06 8.81 -10.85
CA TYR A 221 7.02 9.24 -12.25
C TYR A 221 6.00 8.51 -13.12
N GLY A 222 5.62 9.15 -14.23
CA GLY A 222 4.77 8.55 -15.26
C GLY A 222 3.30 8.40 -14.86
N SER A 223 2.82 9.14 -13.86
CA SER A 223 1.41 9.18 -13.47
C SER A 223 0.69 10.42 -13.98
N SER A 224 -0.65 10.42 -13.97
CA SER A 224 -1.40 11.67 -14.15
C SER A 224 -1.04 12.63 -13.01
N VAL A 225 -1.15 12.19 -11.76
CA VAL A 225 -0.62 12.95 -10.61
C VAL A 225 0.33 12.07 -9.80
N GLY A 226 1.52 12.59 -9.48
CA GLY A 226 2.49 11.88 -8.65
C GLY A 226 1.95 11.66 -7.23
N VAL A 227 1.69 12.76 -6.52
CA VAL A 227 1.03 12.75 -5.20
C VAL A 227 -0.19 13.66 -5.25
N ASN A 228 -1.37 13.09 -5.07
CA ASN A 228 -2.65 13.79 -5.10
C ASN A 228 -3.27 13.83 -3.70
N VAL A 229 -3.41 15.02 -3.13
CA VAL A 229 -4.13 15.25 -1.87
C VAL A 229 -5.50 15.83 -2.22
N PHE A 230 -6.53 15.03 -2.04
CA PHE A 230 -7.85 15.27 -2.61
C PHE A 230 -8.96 15.26 -1.57
N ASN A 231 -9.73 16.33 -1.50
CA ASN A 231 -10.94 16.36 -0.68
C ASN A 231 -12.06 17.15 -1.32
N THR A 232 -13.24 16.57 -1.44
CA THR A 232 -14.42 17.25 -2.02
C THR A 232 -15.60 17.26 -1.07
N THR A 233 -15.35 17.03 0.22
CA THR A 233 -16.41 17.02 1.24
C THR A 233 -16.12 17.99 2.38
N ALA A 234 -17.07 18.88 2.65
CA ALA A 234 -16.98 19.85 3.73
C ALA A 234 -16.71 19.18 5.10
N GLY A 235 -15.85 19.81 5.90
CA GLY A 235 -15.48 19.34 7.23
C GLY A 235 -14.48 18.17 7.26
N ARG A 236 -14.04 17.65 6.10
CA ARG A 236 -13.05 16.58 6.02
C ARG A 236 -11.67 17.10 5.67
N THR A 237 -10.62 16.38 6.10
CA THR A 237 -9.22 16.80 5.87
C THR A 237 -8.36 15.66 5.35
N SER A 238 -7.56 15.94 4.33
CA SER A 238 -6.53 15.03 3.80
C SER A 238 -5.19 15.77 3.77
N ARG A 239 -4.11 15.09 4.16
CA ARG A 239 -2.77 15.69 4.29
C ARG A 239 -1.70 14.81 3.68
N ALA A 240 -0.78 15.41 2.91
CA ALA A 240 0.46 14.74 2.55
C ALA A 240 1.67 15.63 2.83
N PHE A 241 2.75 15.00 3.30
CA PHE A 241 4.07 15.60 3.44
C PHE A 241 4.99 14.85 2.50
N VAL A 242 5.58 15.55 1.53
CA VAL A 242 6.43 14.95 0.51
C VAL A 242 7.81 15.57 0.63
N SER A 243 8.81 14.76 0.97
CA SER A 243 10.17 15.23 1.17
C SER A 243 11.24 14.41 0.48
N ASP A 244 12.37 15.07 0.16
CA ASP A 244 13.61 14.43 -0.29
C ASP A 244 13.41 13.49 -1.49
N SER A 245 12.39 13.75 -2.31
CA SER A 245 11.93 12.83 -3.35
C SER A 245 12.20 13.39 -4.75
N SER A 246 12.26 12.49 -5.73
CA SER A 246 12.40 12.83 -7.15
C SER A 246 11.07 12.59 -7.87
N ILE A 247 10.44 13.66 -8.36
CA ILE A 247 9.07 13.63 -8.90
C ILE A 247 9.07 14.20 -10.32
N PHE A 248 8.85 13.34 -11.32
CA PHE A 248 9.03 13.76 -12.72
C PHE A 248 8.14 13.04 -13.72
N GLY A 249 7.93 13.64 -14.90
CA GLY A 249 7.19 12.98 -15.98
C GLY A 249 5.72 12.71 -15.66
N ASN A 250 5.11 13.47 -14.73
CA ASN A 250 3.70 13.38 -14.41
C ASN A 250 2.92 14.54 -15.05
N TYR A 251 1.59 14.44 -15.18
CA TYR A 251 0.81 15.64 -15.52
C TYR A 251 0.86 16.67 -14.39
N SER A 252 0.72 16.26 -13.13
CA SER A 252 1.06 17.08 -11.95
C SER A 252 2.01 16.32 -11.03
N GLY A 253 3.06 16.97 -10.52
CA GLY A 253 4.01 16.36 -9.59
C GLY A 253 3.39 16.13 -8.21
N VAL A 254 3.15 17.22 -7.47
CA VAL A 254 2.38 17.20 -6.22
C VAL A 254 1.20 18.16 -6.35
N GLN A 255 0.00 17.66 -6.06
CA GLN A 255 -1.23 18.41 -6.15
C GLN A 255 -1.99 18.40 -4.83
N ALA A 256 -2.40 19.58 -4.39
CA ALA A 256 -3.43 19.79 -3.37
C ALA A 256 -4.70 20.26 -4.08
N TYR A 257 -5.71 19.40 -4.17
CA TYR A 257 -7.00 19.69 -4.80
C TYR A 257 -8.12 19.56 -3.78
N ALA A 258 -8.91 20.61 -3.59
CA ALA A 258 -10.14 20.46 -2.82
C ALA A 258 -11.25 21.41 -3.24
N SER A 259 -12.42 20.86 -3.58
CA SER A 259 -13.63 21.64 -3.89
C SER A 259 -14.53 21.84 -2.67
N ALA A 260 -14.37 21.02 -1.64
CA ALA A 260 -14.92 21.22 -0.30
C ALA A 260 -14.06 20.46 0.74
N GLY A 261 -13.98 20.96 1.97
CA GLY A 261 -13.10 20.39 3.00
C GLY A 261 -11.68 20.96 2.89
N THR A 262 -10.65 20.17 3.20
CA THR A 262 -9.24 20.58 3.10
C THR A 262 -8.38 19.49 2.49
N GLY A 263 -7.70 19.81 1.40
CA GLY A 263 -6.60 19.00 0.86
C GLY A 263 -5.30 19.76 1.04
N HIS A 264 -4.44 19.33 1.96
CA HIS A 264 -3.20 20.04 2.30
C HIS A 264 -1.97 19.22 1.92
N ALA A 265 -1.16 19.70 0.99
CA ALA A 265 0.16 19.14 0.68
C ALA A 265 1.29 20.05 1.19
N THR A 266 2.31 19.46 1.82
CA THR A 266 3.60 20.12 2.04
C THR A 266 4.65 19.43 1.17
N ALA A 267 5.35 20.18 0.33
CA ALA A 267 6.48 19.70 -0.46
C ALA A 267 7.77 20.34 0.05
N SER A 268 8.73 19.53 0.51
CA SER A 268 10.02 20.01 1.00
C SER A 268 11.23 19.30 0.41
N HIS A 269 12.28 20.03 0.02
CA HIS A 269 13.55 19.44 -0.44
C HIS A 269 13.43 18.42 -1.60
N ASN A 270 12.42 18.55 -2.45
CA ASN A 270 12.21 17.65 -3.57
C ASN A 270 12.90 18.14 -4.85
N ARG A 271 13.22 17.19 -5.74
CA ARG A 271 13.60 17.47 -7.13
C ARG A 271 12.37 17.22 -8.02
N ILE A 272 11.77 18.29 -8.54
CA ILE A 272 10.50 18.24 -9.28
C ILE A 272 10.72 18.75 -10.70
N HIS A 273 10.64 17.87 -11.70
CA HIS A 273 10.93 18.26 -13.08
C HIS A 273 10.20 17.49 -14.17
N GLY A 274 10.09 18.06 -15.36
CA GLY A 274 9.50 17.36 -16.50
C GLY A 274 8.02 17.00 -16.30
N ASN A 275 7.31 17.68 -15.38
CA ASN A 275 5.87 17.50 -15.18
C ASN A 275 5.07 18.55 -15.99
N GLY A 276 3.77 18.34 -16.17
CA GLY A 276 2.84 19.40 -16.57
C GLY A 276 2.88 20.55 -15.55
N PHE A 277 2.42 20.28 -14.35
CA PHE A 277 2.52 21.16 -13.20
C PHE A 277 3.52 20.57 -12.20
N GLY A 278 4.50 21.34 -11.74
CA GLY A 278 5.45 20.88 -10.73
C GLY A 278 4.76 20.70 -9.38
N LEU A 279 4.33 21.83 -8.81
CA LEU A 279 3.55 21.92 -7.58
C LEU A 279 2.27 22.69 -7.87
N SER A 280 1.11 22.14 -7.51
CA SER A 280 -0.18 22.79 -7.78
C SER A 280 -1.14 22.77 -6.58
N ALA A 281 -1.69 23.94 -6.22
CA ALA A 281 -2.86 24.06 -5.35
C ALA A 281 -4.05 24.49 -6.22
N SER A 282 -5.19 23.82 -6.09
CA SER A 282 -6.31 24.05 -7.02
C SER A 282 -7.68 23.97 -6.37
N ASP A 283 -8.65 24.60 -7.05
CA ASP A 283 -10.07 24.65 -6.70
C ASP A 283 -10.36 25.60 -5.52
N VAL A 284 -11.27 25.25 -4.60
CA VAL A 284 -11.71 26.15 -3.53
C VAL A 284 -10.75 26.19 -2.35
N SER A 285 -10.40 25.03 -1.79
CA SER A 285 -9.74 24.89 -0.47
C SER A 285 -8.53 23.96 -0.51
N GLY A 286 -7.95 23.75 -1.69
CA GLY A 286 -6.62 23.16 -1.83
C GLY A 286 -5.58 24.06 -1.16
N HIS A 287 -4.67 23.48 -0.38
CA HIS A 287 -3.60 24.21 0.30
C HIS A 287 -2.26 23.53 0.03
N LEU A 288 -1.31 24.25 -0.54
CA LEU A 288 0.04 23.74 -0.75
C LEU A 288 1.08 24.64 -0.11
N ILE A 289 2.00 24.05 0.65
CA ILE A 289 3.18 24.70 1.20
C ILE A 289 4.42 24.14 0.50
N ALA A 290 5.26 25.01 -0.04
CA ALA A 290 6.51 24.65 -0.72
C ALA A 290 7.74 25.26 -0.02
N THR A 291 8.76 24.46 0.28
CA THR A 291 10.04 24.95 0.81
C THR A 291 11.24 24.12 0.34
N GLY A 292 12.35 24.78 -0.01
CA GLY A 292 13.61 24.11 -0.36
C GLY A 292 13.55 23.18 -1.58
N ASN A 293 12.51 23.26 -2.42
CA ASN A 293 12.38 22.39 -3.60
C ASN A 293 13.20 22.93 -4.78
N THR A 294 13.65 22.03 -5.65
CA THR A 294 14.14 22.37 -7.00
C THR A 294 13.07 22.02 -8.03
N VAL A 295 12.35 23.03 -8.51
CA VAL A 295 11.22 22.92 -9.44
C VAL A 295 11.63 23.47 -10.81
N THR A 296 11.97 22.58 -11.74
CA THR A 296 12.57 22.98 -13.04
C THR A 296 12.02 22.16 -14.19
N LYS A 297 12.02 22.69 -15.42
CA LYS A 297 11.63 21.94 -16.63
C LYS A 297 10.22 21.34 -16.59
N ASN A 298 9.32 21.89 -15.77
CA ASN A 298 7.90 21.59 -15.86
C ASN A 298 7.26 22.52 -16.89
N PHE A 299 6.01 22.29 -17.32
CA PHE A 299 5.30 23.33 -18.08
C PHE A 299 5.02 24.53 -17.16
N TYR A 300 4.43 24.27 -16.00
CA TYR A 300 4.24 25.24 -14.93
C TYR A 300 5.01 24.81 -13.69
N GLY A 301 5.79 25.71 -13.09
CA GLY A 301 6.56 25.43 -11.88
C GLY A 301 5.68 25.32 -10.64
N LEU A 302 5.32 26.48 -10.08
CA LEU A 302 4.32 26.62 -9.02
C LEU A 302 3.01 27.10 -9.65
N SER A 303 1.89 26.49 -9.30
CA SER A 303 0.59 26.87 -9.86
C SER A 303 -0.49 26.94 -8.78
N GLN A 304 -1.23 28.03 -8.77
CA GLN A 304 -2.43 28.22 -7.96
C GLN A 304 -3.61 28.52 -8.88
N SER A 305 -4.74 27.85 -8.66
CA SER A 305 -5.98 28.11 -9.40
C SER A 305 -7.20 28.12 -8.48
N GLY A 306 -8.24 28.84 -8.89
CA GLY A 306 -9.44 29.04 -8.06
C GLY A 306 -9.14 29.92 -6.85
N THR A 307 -9.68 29.55 -5.69
CA THR A 307 -9.43 30.22 -4.40
C THR A 307 -8.48 29.43 -3.50
N ALA A 308 -7.86 28.36 -4.03
CA ALA A 308 -6.86 27.58 -3.34
C ALA A 308 -5.69 28.45 -2.84
N VAL A 309 -5.05 28.01 -1.78
CA VAL A 309 -3.92 28.71 -1.14
C VAL A 309 -2.61 28.02 -1.54
N PHE A 310 -1.69 28.79 -2.09
CA PHE A 310 -0.31 28.34 -2.31
C PHE A 310 0.64 29.23 -1.55
N GLU A 311 1.39 28.65 -0.62
CA GLU A 311 2.41 29.32 0.17
C GLU A 311 3.80 28.80 -0.20
N SER A 312 4.74 29.71 -0.47
CA SER A 312 6.10 29.36 -0.84
C SER A 312 7.10 30.07 0.05
N ALA A 313 7.99 29.32 0.68
CA ALA A 313 9.17 29.89 1.30
C ALA A 313 10.13 30.44 0.22
N ALA A 314 10.96 31.42 0.60
CA ALA A 314 11.90 32.09 -0.31
C ALA A 314 13.11 31.23 -0.71
N ASP A 315 13.17 29.97 -0.28
CA ASP A 315 14.30 29.05 -0.50
C ASP A 315 14.05 28.01 -1.60
N ASN A 316 12.91 28.08 -2.30
CA ASN A 316 12.66 27.24 -3.46
C ASN A 316 13.42 27.74 -4.69
N VAL A 317 13.98 26.81 -5.44
CA VAL A 317 14.58 27.05 -6.75
C VAL A 317 13.52 26.77 -7.82
N VAL A 318 12.94 27.81 -8.40
CA VAL A 318 11.88 27.68 -9.43
C VAL A 318 12.30 28.40 -10.70
N ARG A 319 12.78 27.63 -11.69
CA ARG A 319 13.34 28.18 -12.94
C ARG A 319 13.27 27.19 -14.10
N ASP A 320 13.46 27.70 -15.31
CA ASP A 320 13.50 26.90 -16.54
C ASP A 320 12.22 26.06 -16.77
N ASN A 321 11.07 26.56 -16.32
CA ASN A 321 9.77 25.95 -16.63
C ASN A 321 9.24 26.54 -17.95
N ALA A 322 8.62 25.71 -18.79
CA ALA A 322 8.38 26.01 -20.21
C ALA A 322 7.36 27.13 -20.44
N THR A 323 6.28 27.15 -19.67
CA THR A 323 5.22 28.16 -19.77
C THR A 323 5.38 29.25 -18.72
N ALA A 324 5.51 28.88 -17.44
CA ALA A 324 5.73 29.84 -16.36
C ALA A 324 6.41 29.19 -15.14
N ASN A 325 7.27 29.94 -14.46
CA ASN A 325 7.81 29.53 -13.17
C ASN A 325 6.74 29.57 -12.07
N SER A 326 5.86 30.57 -12.12
CA SER A 326 4.72 30.72 -11.22
C SER A 326 3.49 31.12 -12.01
N ASP A 327 2.35 30.52 -11.68
CA ASP A 327 1.03 30.81 -12.23
C ASP A 327 0.00 30.95 -11.10
N GLY A 328 -0.88 31.94 -11.19
CA GLY A 328 -1.79 32.29 -10.09
C GLY A 328 -1.14 33.04 -8.92
N THR A 329 -1.82 33.07 -7.77
CA THR A 329 -1.36 33.77 -6.57
C THR A 329 -0.49 32.85 -5.71
N ILE A 330 0.80 33.17 -5.62
CA ILE A 330 1.76 32.46 -4.76
C ILE A 330 2.15 33.37 -3.60
N THR A 331 1.71 33.03 -2.39
CA THR A 331 1.95 33.84 -1.18
C THR A 331 3.32 33.50 -0.59
N PRO A 332 4.26 34.47 -0.49
CA PRO A 332 5.53 34.23 0.17
C PRO A 332 5.36 34.18 1.69
N PHE A 333 6.11 33.30 2.36
CA PHE A 333 6.25 33.33 3.83
C PHE A 333 7.72 33.23 4.24
N ALA A 334 8.04 33.81 5.40
CA ALA A 334 9.37 33.75 6.00
C ALA A 334 9.50 32.52 6.90
N LYS A 335 10.67 31.88 6.89
CA LYS A 335 11.03 30.90 7.93
C LYS A 335 11.37 31.68 9.21
N MET A 336 10.67 31.37 10.30
CA MET A 336 11.03 31.85 11.63
C MET A 336 12.25 31.10 12.17
#